data_AF-A0A060XNK0-F1
#
_entry.id   AF-A0A060XNK0-F1
#
_cell.length_a   1.000
_cell.length_b   1.000
_cell.length_c   1.000
_cell.angle_alpha   90.00
_cell.angle_beta   90.00
_cell.angle_gamma   90.00
#
_symmetry.space_group_name_H-M   'P 1'
#
loop_
_entity.id
_entity.type
_entity.pdbx_description
1 polymer ?
#
loop_
_entity_poly.entity_id
_entity_poly.type
_entity_poly.pdbx_seq_one_letter_code
_entity_poly.pdbx_strand_id
1 'polypeptide(L)'
;MVSRNYTKQKMDPPIGRDLPPVAGKILWARQLYRRIQEPMDLFQESPGVLATPEAKRIIRNYNRVARVLLEFEMLYHSGWMKQIEEVRLGLQASLLVKCPDTGDLFVNFDPQILTQIRETDCMTRMRLDIPPFAAILQQKQDALKKNYNKLQLVLTENARVRAKIQSAFGQLVMPHVAKVDEAILPGLTSLNWTSLNIEKYLSRINSALSM
;
A
#
# COMPACT_ATOMS: atom_id res chain seq x y z
N MET A 1 -7.20 33.17 3.44
CA MET A 1 -6.64 32.18 4.40
C MET A 1 -6.28 30.85 3.72
N VAL A 2 -7.22 30.22 2.99
CA VAL A 2 -6.99 28.93 2.29
C VAL A 2 -5.82 28.95 1.30
N SER A 3 -5.72 29.98 0.44
CA SER A 3 -4.59 30.11 -0.49
C SER A 3 -3.23 30.18 0.21
N ARG A 4 -3.13 30.88 1.35
CA ARG A 4 -1.89 30.96 2.16
C ARG A 4 -1.55 29.60 2.79
N ASN A 5 -2.54 28.88 3.29
CA ASN A 5 -2.34 27.55 3.87
C ASN A 5 -1.89 26.55 2.81
N TYR A 6 -2.51 26.58 1.63
CA TYR A 6 -2.08 25.77 0.50
C TYR A 6 -0.62 26.04 0.13
N THR A 7 -0.22 27.30 -0.07
CA THR A 7 1.16 27.63 -0.45
C THR A 7 2.19 27.17 0.59
N LYS A 8 1.85 27.25 1.89
CA LYS A 8 2.74 26.84 2.98
C LYS A 8 2.86 25.33 3.13
N GLN A 9 1.77 24.58 2.91
CA GLN A 9 1.68 23.16 3.27
C GLN A 9 1.58 22.22 2.05
N LYS A 10 1.60 22.72 0.81
CA LYS A 10 1.43 21.88 -0.39
C LYS A 10 2.47 20.77 -0.56
N MET A 11 3.67 20.94 0.01
CA MET A 11 4.74 19.93 -0.10
C MET A 11 4.60 18.82 0.95
N ASP A 12 4.14 19.19 2.15
CA ASP A 12 3.91 18.27 3.25
C ASP A 12 2.61 18.68 3.99
N PRO A 13 1.45 18.28 3.46
CA PRO A 13 0.18 18.67 4.07
C PRO A 13 -0.03 17.89 5.36
N PRO A 14 -0.71 18.48 6.35
CA PRO A 14 -1.07 17.77 7.56
C PRO A 14 -2.07 16.66 7.22
N ILE A 15 -1.59 15.42 7.23
CA ILE A 15 -2.38 14.22 6.97
C ILE A 15 -2.90 13.68 8.30
N GLY A 16 -4.15 13.19 8.32
CA GLY A 16 -4.73 12.53 9.49
C GLY A 16 -3.95 11.27 9.86
N ARG A 17 -3.94 10.93 11.15
CA ARG A 17 -3.30 9.70 11.64
C ARG A 17 -3.88 8.47 10.91
N ASP A 18 -3.02 7.52 10.56
CA ASP A 18 -3.38 6.29 9.85
C ASP A 18 -4.03 6.50 8.46
N LEU A 19 -3.81 7.65 7.83
CA LEU A 19 -4.15 7.81 6.41
C LEU A 19 -2.96 7.43 5.51
N PRO A 20 -3.23 6.77 4.38
CA PRO A 20 -2.22 6.55 3.35
C PRO A 20 -1.68 7.87 2.77
N PRO A 21 -0.41 7.90 2.32
CA PRO A 21 0.29 9.13 1.95
C PRO A 21 -0.36 9.89 0.78
N VAL A 22 -0.89 9.22 -0.24
CA VAL A 22 -1.49 9.88 -1.41
C VAL A 22 -2.93 10.30 -1.11
N ALA A 23 -3.76 9.38 -0.62
CA ALA A 23 -5.13 9.66 -0.23
C ALA A 23 -5.21 10.77 0.82
N GLY A 24 -4.28 10.80 1.79
CA GLY A 24 -4.19 11.86 2.78
C GLY A 24 -4.00 13.25 2.15
N LYS A 25 -3.14 13.37 1.14
CA LYS A 25 -2.91 14.62 0.39
C LYS A 25 -4.17 15.04 -0.39
N ILE A 26 -4.84 14.10 -1.05
CA ILE A 26 -6.08 14.38 -1.78
C ILE A 26 -7.18 14.82 -0.81
N LEU A 27 -7.36 14.13 0.31
CA LEU A 27 -8.33 14.49 1.35
C LEU A 27 -8.08 15.89 1.90
N TRP A 28 -6.81 16.25 2.14
CA TRP A 28 -6.44 17.60 2.54
C TRP A 28 -6.85 18.65 1.50
N ALA A 29 -6.57 18.40 0.22
CA ALA A 29 -6.97 19.31 -0.86
C ALA A 29 -8.50 19.46 -0.96
N ARG A 30 -9.25 18.35 -0.85
CA ARG A 30 -10.72 18.35 -0.82
C ARG A 30 -11.27 19.10 0.39
N GLN A 31 -10.63 18.98 1.55
CA GLN A 31 -11.03 19.73 2.73
C GLN A 31 -10.84 21.25 2.55
N LEU A 32 -9.74 21.67 1.90
CA LEU A 32 -9.54 23.07 1.55
C LEU A 32 -10.58 23.55 0.51
N TYR A 33 -10.95 22.68 -0.43
CA TYR A 33 -11.97 22.97 -1.43
C TYR A 33 -13.34 23.20 -0.79
N ARG A 34 -13.78 22.29 0.09
CA ARG A 34 -15.05 22.43 0.83
C ARG A 34 -15.13 23.77 1.58
N ARG A 35 -14.05 24.16 2.24
CA ARG A 35 -13.95 25.44 2.97
C ARG A 35 -14.11 26.69 2.10
N ILE A 36 -13.80 26.62 0.81
CA ILE A 36 -14.03 27.75 -0.11
C ILE A 36 -15.37 27.63 -0.86
N GLN A 37 -15.89 26.41 -0.99
CA GLN A 37 -17.16 26.12 -1.64
C GLN A 37 -18.35 26.55 -0.77
N GLU A 38 -18.37 26.16 0.51
CA GLU A 38 -19.45 26.50 1.46
C GLU A 38 -19.88 27.98 1.44
N PRO A 39 -18.96 28.97 1.56
CA PRO A 39 -19.35 30.37 1.47
C PRO A 39 -19.76 30.78 0.04
N MET A 40 -19.21 30.16 -1.00
CA MET A 40 -19.58 30.46 -2.38
C MET A 40 -21.01 30.00 -2.69
N ASP A 41 -21.42 28.85 -2.17
CA ASP A 41 -22.79 28.33 -2.31
C ASP A 41 -23.81 29.32 -1.74
N LEU A 42 -23.55 29.87 -0.54
CA LEU A 42 -24.40 30.91 0.08
C LEU A 42 -24.46 32.19 -0.76
N PHE A 43 -23.35 32.59 -1.39
CA PHE A 43 -23.35 33.76 -2.27
C PHE A 43 -24.15 33.51 -3.56
N GLN A 44 -24.23 32.27 -4.04
CA GLN A 44 -25.04 31.92 -5.23
C GLN A 44 -26.54 32.04 -4.98
N GLU A 45 -27.00 31.85 -3.75
CA GLU A 45 -28.41 32.03 -3.37
C GLU A 45 -28.88 33.50 -3.40
N SER A 46 -27.94 34.45 -3.42
CA SER A 46 -28.20 35.89 -3.48
C SER A 46 -27.54 36.55 -4.70
N PRO A 47 -28.10 36.39 -5.92
CA PRO A 47 -27.48 36.87 -7.16
C PRO A 47 -27.18 38.37 -7.19
N GLY A 48 -27.96 39.18 -6.47
CA GLY A 48 -27.75 40.63 -6.35
C GLY A 48 -26.40 41.01 -5.74
N VAL A 49 -25.87 40.20 -4.81
CA VAL A 49 -24.55 40.42 -4.19
C VAL A 49 -23.42 40.10 -5.16
N LEU A 50 -23.60 39.09 -6.02
CA LEU A 50 -22.61 38.64 -7.00
C LEU A 50 -22.45 39.60 -8.20
N ALA A 51 -23.44 40.45 -8.47
CA ALA A 51 -23.40 41.44 -9.54
C ALA A 51 -22.49 42.64 -9.24
N THR A 52 -22.08 42.82 -7.97
CA THR A 52 -21.25 43.94 -7.54
C THR A 52 -19.81 43.86 -8.11
N PRO A 53 -19.16 45.00 -8.39
CA PRO A 53 -17.77 45.00 -8.87
C PRO A 53 -16.79 44.38 -7.85
N GLU A 54 -17.09 44.44 -6.56
CA GLU A 54 -16.34 43.80 -5.49
C GLU A 54 -16.44 42.27 -5.56
N ALA A 55 -17.63 41.73 -5.84
CA ALA A 55 -17.86 40.30 -5.98
C ALA A 55 -17.07 39.71 -7.16
N LYS A 56 -16.91 40.44 -8.27
CA LYS A 56 -16.08 40.01 -9.41
C LYS A 56 -14.63 39.69 -9.00
N ARG A 57 -14.07 40.40 -8.01
CA ARG A 57 -12.73 40.09 -7.49
C ARG A 57 -12.73 38.80 -6.66
N ILE A 58 -13.75 38.61 -5.84
CA ILE A 58 -13.91 37.41 -4.98
C ILE A 58 -14.08 36.16 -5.85
N ILE A 59 -14.96 36.20 -6.86
CA ILE A 59 -15.21 35.11 -7.81
C ILE A 59 -13.91 34.72 -8.54
N ARG A 60 -13.15 35.70 -9.04
CA ARG A 60 -11.86 35.43 -9.70
C ARG A 60 -10.87 34.72 -8.78
N ASN A 61 -10.77 35.17 -7.52
CA ASN A 61 -9.88 34.53 -6.55
C ASN A 61 -10.35 33.11 -6.17
N TYR A 62 -11.66 32.92 -5.99
CA TYR A 62 -12.26 31.62 -5.77
C TYR A 62 -11.93 30.66 -6.92
N ASN A 63 -12.22 31.03 -8.17
CA ASN A 63 -11.96 30.20 -9.35
C ASN A 63 -10.48 29.83 -9.47
N ARG A 64 -9.58 30.76 -9.14
CA ARG A 64 -8.14 30.51 -9.12
C ARG A 64 -7.76 29.44 -8.08
N VAL A 65 -8.25 29.57 -6.85
CA VAL A 65 -7.93 28.60 -5.78
C VAL A 65 -8.59 27.26 -6.05
N ALA A 66 -9.86 27.25 -6.48
CA ALA A 66 -10.58 26.05 -6.87
C ALA A 66 -9.85 25.26 -7.96
N ARG A 67 -9.38 25.94 -9.02
CA ARG A 67 -8.58 25.33 -10.09
C ARG A 67 -7.31 24.67 -9.54
N VAL A 68 -6.54 25.40 -8.72
CA VAL A 68 -5.27 24.88 -8.16
C VAL A 68 -5.50 23.65 -7.27
N LEU A 69 -6.59 23.62 -6.49
CA LEU A 69 -6.93 22.46 -5.66
C LEU A 69 -7.36 21.26 -6.50
N LEU A 70 -8.10 21.48 -7.58
CA LEU A 70 -8.48 20.43 -8.52
C LEU A 70 -7.27 19.85 -9.25
N GLU A 71 -6.37 20.71 -9.75
CA GLU A 71 -5.12 20.30 -10.39
C GLU A 71 -4.25 19.47 -9.43
N PHE A 72 -4.21 19.85 -8.15
CA PHE A 72 -3.50 19.08 -7.11
C PHE A 72 -4.11 17.68 -6.95
N GLU A 73 -5.43 17.56 -6.83
CA GLU A 73 -6.11 16.26 -6.74
C GLU A 73 -5.81 15.38 -7.97
N MET A 74 -5.94 15.94 -9.17
CA MET A 74 -5.66 15.22 -10.43
C MET A 74 -4.21 14.74 -10.52
N LEU A 75 -3.24 15.58 -10.11
CA LEU A 75 -1.83 15.22 -10.12
C LEU A 75 -1.54 14.01 -9.22
N TYR A 76 -2.05 14.03 -7.98
CA TYR A 76 -1.81 12.95 -7.03
C TYR A 76 -2.58 11.67 -7.38
N HIS A 77 -3.82 11.79 -7.85
CA HIS A 77 -4.60 10.63 -8.32
C HIS A 77 -3.93 9.98 -9.53
N SER A 78 -3.52 10.75 -10.53
CA SER A 78 -2.81 10.21 -11.71
C SER A 78 -1.43 9.61 -11.38
N GLY A 79 -0.72 10.17 -10.39
CA GLY A 79 0.51 9.58 -9.87
C GLY A 79 0.27 8.23 -9.21
N TRP A 80 -0.76 8.13 -8.38
CA TRP A 80 -1.17 6.88 -7.74
C TRP A 80 -1.59 5.81 -8.77
N MET A 81 -2.34 6.21 -9.81
CA MET A 81 -2.73 5.31 -10.92
C MET A 81 -1.52 4.67 -11.64
N LYS A 82 -0.37 5.35 -11.67
CA LYS A 82 0.88 4.78 -12.21
C LYS A 82 1.58 3.89 -11.19
N GLN A 83 1.63 4.32 -9.94
CA GLN A 83 2.31 3.60 -8.86
C GLN A 83 1.68 2.22 -8.60
N ILE A 84 0.35 2.11 -8.68
CA ILE A 84 -0.34 0.83 -8.48
C ILE A 84 0.02 -0.20 -9.56
N GLU A 85 0.38 0.21 -10.77
CA GLU A 85 0.88 -0.72 -11.80
C GLU A 85 2.26 -1.29 -11.45
N GLU A 86 3.11 -0.52 -10.76
CA GLU A 86 4.42 -1.01 -10.29
C GLU A 86 4.27 -2.10 -9.21
N VAL A 87 3.22 -2.03 -8.39
CA VAL A 87 2.92 -3.06 -7.37
C VAL A 87 2.72 -4.44 -7.98
N ARG A 88 2.24 -4.50 -9.22
CA ARG A 88 2.06 -5.76 -9.95
C ARG A 88 3.38 -6.52 -10.10
N LEU A 89 4.49 -5.80 -10.29
CA LEU A 89 5.83 -6.38 -10.36
C LEU A 89 6.26 -6.91 -8.97
N GLY A 90 5.94 -6.17 -7.91
CA GLY A 90 6.19 -6.62 -6.53
C GLY A 90 5.50 -7.94 -6.18
N LEU A 91 4.30 -8.19 -6.72
CA LEU A 91 3.60 -9.48 -6.53
C LEU A 91 4.22 -10.64 -7.31
N GLN A 92 5.02 -10.35 -8.34
CA GLN A 92 5.74 -11.36 -9.11
C GLN A 92 7.07 -11.76 -8.46
N ALA A 93 7.54 -11.00 -7.48
CA ALA A 93 8.72 -11.34 -6.70
C ALA A 93 8.53 -12.69 -5.98
N SER A 94 9.65 -13.39 -5.75
CA SER A 94 9.67 -14.65 -5.01
C SER A 94 9.04 -14.45 -3.62
N LEU A 95 8.43 -15.50 -3.05
CA LEU A 95 7.86 -15.42 -1.69
C LEU A 95 8.92 -15.19 -0.62
N LEU A 96 10.13 -15.69 -0.85
CA LEU A 96 11.24 -15.67 0.09
C LEU A 96 12.47 -15.04 -0.55
N VAL A 97 13.33 -14.48 0.29
CA VAL A 97 14.67 -14.02 -0.07
C VAL A 97 15.67 -14.53 0.97
N LYS A 98 16.89 -14.82 0.51
CA LYS A 98 17.99 -15.23 1.38
C LYS A 98 18.98 -14.08 1.51
N CYS A 99 19.36 -13.72 2.73
CA CYS A 99 20.40 -12.74 2.98
C CYS A 99 21.75 -13.30 2.48
N PRO A 100 22.49 -12.58 1.61
CA PRO A 100 23.78 -13.04 1.11
C PRO A 100 24.83 -13.23 2.22
N ASP A 101 24.80 -12.37 3.24
CA ASP A 101 25.83 -12.32 4.28
C ASP A 101 25.60 -13.35 5.39
N THR A 102 24.36 -13.45 5.89
CA THR A 102 24.03 -14.35 7.01
C THR A 102 23.44 -15.69 6.56
N GLY A 103 22.95 -15.77 5.33
CA GLY A 103 22.20 -16.93 4.83
C GLY A 103 20.79 -17.06 5.41
N ASP A 104 20.33 -16.07 6.19
CA ASP A 104 19.00 -16.08 6.79
C ASP A 104 17.90 -15.91 5.75
N LEU A 105 16.76 -16.56 6.01
CA LEU A 105 15.58 -16.51 5.15
C LEU A 105 14.60 -15.46 5.65
N PHE A 106 14.13 -14.60 4.74
CA PHE A 106 13.12 -13.59 5.02
C PHE A 106 11.94 -13.74 4.06
N VAL A 107 10.75 -13.34 4.53
CA VAL A 107 9.57 -13.23 3.68
C VAL A 107 9.74 -12.00 2.80
N ASN A 108 9.76 -12.19 1.49
CA ASN A 108 9.96 -11.14 0.51
C ASN A 108 8.61 -10.51 0.15
N PHE A 109 8.06 -9.70 1.06
CA PHE A 109 6.79 -9.01 0.88
C PHE A 109 6.99 -7.50 0.97
N ASP A 110 6.68 -6.79 -0.10
CA ASP A 110 6.81 -5.34 -0.16
C ASP A 110 5.68 -4.64 0.65
N PRO A 111 5.99 -3.88 1.72
CA PRO A 111 5.00 -3.12 2.48
C PRO A 111 4.19 -2.12 1.63
N GLN A 112 4.72 -1.70 0.48
CA GLN A 112 4.01 -0.85 -0.47
C GLN A 112 2.72 -1.52 -0.96
N ILE A 113 2.67 -2.86 -1.07
CA ILE A 113 1.44 -3.60 -1.47
C ILE A 113 0.28 -3.28 -0.50
N LEU A 114 0.50 -3.36 0.81
CA LEU A 114 -0.54 -3.06 1.80
C LEU A 114 -0.90 -1.58 1.83
N THR A 115 0.08 -0.71 1.62
CA THR A 115 -0.16 0.73 1.51
C THR A 115 -1.10 1.01 0.34
N GLN A 116 -0.87 0.39 -0.80
CA GLN A 116 -1.64 0.58 -2.03
C GLN A 116 -3.06 0.00 -1.94
N ILE A 117 -3.26 -1.07 -1.18
CA ILE A 117 -4.61 -1.55 -0.84
C ILE A 117 -5.38 -0.50 -0.03
N ARG A 118 -4.74 0.10 0.99
CA ARG A 118 -5.37 1.16 1.78
C ARG A 118 -5.62 2.43 0.97
N GLU A 119 -4.72 2.78 0.05
CA GLU A 119 -4.94 3.87 -0.91
C GLU A 119 -6.20 3.58 -1.75
N THR A 120 -6.33 2.37 -2.29
CA THR A 120 -7.49 1.93 -3.09
C THR A 120 -8.80 2.06 -2.31
N ASP A 121 -8.83 1.66 -1.03
CA ASP A 121 -9.99 1.86 -0.14
C ASP A 121 -10.38 3.34 -0.07
N CYS A 122 -9.40 4.23 0.08
CA CYS A 122 -9.63 5.66 0.20
C CYS A 122 -10.10 6.27 -1.12
N MET A 123 -9.49 5.91 -2.25
CA MET A 123 -9.93 6.36 -3.59
C MET A 123 -11.38 5.96 -3.86
N THR A 124 -11.75 4.72 -3.50
CA THR A 124 -13.12 4.21 -3.62
C THR A 124 -14.10 5.02 -2.78
N ARG A 125 -13.78 5.28 -1.49
CA ARG A 125 -14.60 6.13 -0.61
C ARG A 125 -14.71 7.57 -1.12
N MET A 126 -13.67 8.05 -1.78
CA MET A 126 -13.61 9.36 -2.41
C MET A 126 -14.37 9.42 -3.75
N ARG A 127 -14.94 8.30 -4.23
CA ARG A 127 -15.61 8.19 -5.54
C ARG A 127 -14.68 8.59 -6.70
N LEU A 128 -13.40 8.26 -6.56
CA LEU A 128 -12.41 8.39 -7.63
C LEU A 128 -12.34 7.07 -8.40
N ASP A 129 -11.97 7.17 -9.67
CA ASP A 129 -11.75 6.00 -10.51
C ASP A 129 -10.57 5.18 -9.96
N ILE A 130 -10.73 3.86 -9.97
CA ILE A 130 -9.71 2.90 -9.55
C ILE A 130 -9.38 1.95 -10.72
N PRO A 131 -8.11 1.55 -10.91
CA PRO A 131 -7.77 0.55 -11.91
C PRO A 131 -8.38 -0.82 -11.56
N PRO A 132 -8.77 -1.64 -12.55
CA PRO A 132 -9.29 -2.98 -12.30
C PRO A 132 -8.35 -3.85 -11.46
N PHE A 133 -7.03 -3.70 -11.66
CA PHE A 133 -6.02 -4.41 -10.88
C PHE A 133 -6.07 -4.05 -9.38
N ALA A 134 -6.29 -2.77 -9.05
CA ALA A 134 -6.41 -2.30 -7.68
C ALA A 134 -7.60 -2.94 -6.95
N ALA A 135 -8.74 -3.07 -7.64
CA ALA A 135 -9.93 -3.74 -7.10
C ALA A 135 -9.69 -5.23 -6.83
N ILE A 136 -9.00 -5.93 -7.74
CA ILE A 136 -8.61 -7.34 -7.54
C ILE A 136 -7.65 -7.47 -6.36
N LEU A 137 -6.68 -6.56 -6.25
CA LEU A 137 -5.70 -6.56 -5.17
C LEU A 137 -6.35 -6.37 -3.80
N GLN A 138 -7.32 -5.45 -3.71
CA GLN A 138 -8.14 -5.22 -2.52
C GLN A 138 -8.89 -6.49 -2.09
N GLN A 139 -9.52 -7.20 -3.04
CA GLN A 139 -10.21 -8.47 -2.75
C GLN A 139 -9.26 -9.56 -2.24
N LYS A 140 -8.01 -9.57 -2.69
CA LYS A 140 -6.99 -10.55 -2.27
C LYS A 140 -6.27 -10.19 -0.98
N GLN A 141 -6.57 -9.05 -0.35
CA GLN A 141 -5.86 -8.57 0.84
C GLN A 141 -5.76 -9.62 1.95
N ASP A 142 -6.88 -10.27 2.29
CA ASP A 142 -6.91 -11.19 3.43
C ASP A 142 -6.12 -12.47 3.15
N ALA A 143 -6.15 -12.94 1.90
CA ALA A 143 -5.33 -14.07 1.46
C ALA A 143 -3.83 -13.72 1.54
N LEU A 144 -3.43 -12.53 1.08
CA LEU A 144 -2.04 -12.06 1.16
C LEU A 144 -1.56 -11.96 2.61
N LYS A 145 -2.34 -11.31 3.50
CA LYS A 145 -2.02 -11.20 4.92
C LYS A 145 -1.90 -12.56 5.60
N LYS A 146 -2.84 -13.48 5.32
CA LYS A 146 -2.81 -14.85 5.85
C LYS A 146 -1.56 -15.61 5.39
N ASN A 147 -1.22 -15.52 4.11
CA ASN A 147 -0.04 -16.18 3.56
C ASN A 147 1.26 -15.60 4.13
N TYR A 148 1.34 -14.28 4.25
CA TYR A 148 2.47 -13.59 4.89
C TYR A 148 2.69 -14.07 6.33
N ASN A 149 1.63 -14.05 7.16
CA ASN A 149 1.72 -14.49 8.55
C ASN A 149 2.13 -15.96 8.68
N LYS A 150 1.61 -16.84 7.82
CA LYS A 150 1.98 -18.25 7.80
C LYS A 150 3.44 -18.45 7.39
N LEU A 151 3.91 -17.76 6.36
CA LEU A 151 5.31 -17.82 5.93
C LEU A 151 6.24 -17.33 7.05
N GLN A 152 5.90 -16.21 7.69
CA GLN A 152 6.67 -15.67 8.81
C GLN A 152 6.77 -16.67 9.97
N LEU A 153 5.67 -17.33 10.32
CA LEU A 153 5.65 -18.36 11.36
C LEU A 153 6.58 -19.54 10.98
N VAL A 154 6.47 -20.04 9.76
CA VAL A 154 7.26 -21.18 9.27
C VAL A 154 8.76 -20.87 9.29
N LEU A 155 9.17 -19.67 8.84
CA LEU A 155 10.58 -19.27 8.88
C LEU A 155 11.10 -19.12 10.31
N THR A 156 10.29 -18.55 11.20
CA THR A 156 10.63 -18.38 12.61
C THR A 156 10.81 -19.74 13.28
N GLU A 157 9.92 -20.70 13.01
CA GLU A 157 10.03 -22.07 13.53
C GLU A 157 11.25 -22.80 12.95
N ASN A 158 11.52 -22.67 11.64
CA ASN A 158 12.71 -23.26 11.02
C ASN A 158 14.00 -22.71 11.66
N ALA A 159 14.10 -21.40 11.88
CA ALA A 159 15.23 -20.78 12.56
C ALA A 159 15.37 -21.27 14.02
N ARG A 160 14.26 -21.35 14.75
CA ARG A 160 14.22 -21.86 16.13
C ARG A 160 14.68 -23.31 16.24
N VAL A 161 14.23 -24.17 15.33
CA VAL A 161 14.64 -25.59 15.31
C VAL A 161 16.12 -25.72 14.98
N ARG A 162 16.61 -24.99 13.98
CA ARG A 162 18.04 -24.99 13.61
C ARG A 162 18.95 -24.52 14.74
N ALA A 163 18.54 -23.48 15.48
CA ALA A 163 19.29 -22.98 16.63
C ALA A 163 19.42 -24.01 17.78
N LYS A 164 18.55 -25.03 17.85
CA LYS A 164 18.59 -26.09 18.87
C LYS A 164 19.48 -27.28 18.47
N ILE A 165 19.90 -27.37 17.22
CA ILE A 165 20.76 -28.47 16.75
C ILE A 165 22.14 -28.28 17.35
N GLN A 166 22.55 -29.16 18.26
CA GLN A 166 23.91 -29.16 18.80
C GLN A 166 24.91 -29.54 17.71
N SER A 167 26.07 -28.89 17.70
CA SER A 167 27.13 -29.10 16.69
C SER A 167 27.54 -30.57 16.56
N ALA A 168 27.54 -31.32 17.66
CA ALA A 168 27.86 -32.74 17.70
C ALA A 168 26.93 -33.62 16.84
N PHE A 169 25.66 -33.22 16.67
CA PHE A 169 24.67 -33.97 15.89
C PHE A 169 24.48 -33.41 14.47
N GLY A 170 25.22 -32.37 14.09
CA GLY A 170 25.03 -31.68 12.81
C GLY A 170 25.08 -32.60 11.59
N GLN A 171 26.03 -33.54 11.55
CA GLN A 171 26.15 -34.52 10.47
C GLN A 171 24.97 -35.51 10.41
N LEU A 172 24.43 -35.90 11.58
CA LEU A 172 23.31 -36.83 11.66
C LEU A 172 21.99 -36.18 11.22
N VAL A 173 21.80 -34.89 11.54
CA VAL A 173 20.58 -34.14 11.22
C VAL A 173 20.61 -33.55 9.81
N MET A 174 21.78 -33.50 9.16
CA MET A 174 21.97 -32.93 7.82
C MET A 174 20.96 -33.41 6.76
N PRO A 175 20.60 -34.71 6.67
CA PRO A 175 19.59 -35.16 5.71
C PRO A 175 18.20 -34.57 5.96
N HIS A 176 17.83 -34.38 7.24
CA HIS A 176 16.56 -33.75 7.62
C HIS A 176 16.56 -32.25 7.28
N VAL A 177 17.69 -31.56 7.54
CA VAL A 177 17.88 -30.16 7.18
C VAL A 177 17.75 -29.97 5.66
N ALA A 178 18.41 -30.82 4.88
CA ALA A 178 18.34 -30.78 3.42
C ALA A 178 16.91 -30.99 2.89
N LYS A 179 16.14 -31.91 3.49
CA LYS A 179 14.72 -32.12 3.14
C LYS A 179 13.87 -30.87 3.38
N VAL A 180 14.12 -30.13 4.46
CA VAL A 180 13.46 -28.86 4.74
C VAL A 180 13.89 -27.80 3.74
N ASP A 181 15.18 -27.71 3.41
CA ASP A 181 15.71 -26.76 2.42
C ASP A 181 15.12 -27.00 1.02
N GLU A 182 14.99 -28.25 0.60
CA GLU A 182 14.31 -28.63 -0.65
C GLU A 182 12.82 -28.25 -0.64
N ALA A 183 12.14 -28.39 0.51
CA ALA A 183 10.75 -27.98 0.64
C ALA A 183 10.60 -26.45 0.59
N ILE A 184 11.61 -25.68 1.03
CA ILE A 184 11.64 -24.22 1.01
C ILE A 184 11.99 -23.67 -0.37
N LEU A 185 12.87 -24.33 -1.12
CA LEU A 185 13.44 -23.88 -2.40
C LEU A 185 12.43 -23.30 -3.42
N PRO A 186 11.22 -23.86 -3.59
CA PRO A 186 10.21 -23.27 -4.48
C PRO A 186 9.84 -21.82 -4.13
N GLY A 187 9.83 -21.46 -2.84
CA GLY A 187 9.55 -20.10 -2.36
C GLY A 187 10.66 -19.09 -2.69
N LEU A 188 11.88 -19.57 -2.94
CA LEU A 188 13.03 -18.74 -3.34
C LEU A 188 13.15 -18.55 -4.85
N THR A 189 12.53 -19.43 -5.65
CA THR A 189 12.81 -19.54 -7.09
C THR A 189 11.57 -19.40 -7.98
N SER A 190 10.50 -20.15 -7.70
CA SER A 190 9.39 -20.33 -8.65
C SER A 190 8.04 -19.83 -8.15
N LEU A 191 7.84 -19.74 -6.83
CA LEU A 191 6.60 -19.25 -6.24
C LEU A 191 6.67 -17.76 -5.96
N ASN A 192 5.58 -17.08 -6.27
CA ASN A 192 5.36 -15.66 -6.02
C ASN A 192 3.99 -15.42 -5.37
N TRP A 193 3.67 -14.17 -5.03
CA TRP A 193 2.45 -13.79 -4.31
C TRP A 193 1.15 -13.97 -5.11
N THR A 194 1.25 -14.22 -6.41
CA THR A 194 0.09 -14.53 -7.27
C THR A 194 -0.17 -16.03 -7.41
N SER A 195 0.70 -16.88 -6.87
CA SER A 195 0.63 -18.33 -7.01
C SER A 195 -0.57 -18.93 -6.25
N LEU A 196 -1.29 -19.87 -6.88
CA LEU A 196 -2.48 -20.50 -6.30
C LEU A 196 -2.17 -21.65 -5.33
N ASN A 197 -0.94 -22.15 -5.35
CA ASN A 197 -0.50 -23.33 -4.60
C ASN A 197 0.24 -22.99 -3.29
N ILE A 198 0.22 -21.73 -2.84
CA ILE A 198 0.94 -21.28 -1.62
C ILE A 198 0.51 -22.09 -0.39
N GLU A 199 -0.78 -22.44 -0.27
CA GLU A 199 -1.25 -23.24 0.87
C GLU A 199 -0.68 -24.66 0.88
N LYS A 200 -0.57 -25.31 -0.29
CA LYS A 200 0.04 -26.64 -0.44
C LYS A 200 1.56 -26.59 -0.22
N TYR A 201 2.19 -25.49 -0.62
CA TYR A 201 3.60 -25.24 -0.35
C TYR A 201 3.86 -25.11 1.16
N LEU A 202 3.05 -24.31 1.87
CA LEU A 202 3.14 -24.14 3.32
C LEU A 202 2.90 -25.46 4.07
N SER A 203 1.93 -26.27 3.66
CA SER A 203 1.71 -27.58 4.29
C SER A 203 2.91 -28.51 4.10
N ARG A 204 3.53 -28.53 2.91
CA ARG A 204 4.74 -29.32 2.63
C ARG A 204 5.90 -28.92 3.54
N ILE A 205 6.13 -27.63 3.77
CA ILE A 205 7.20 -27.17 4.68
C ILE A 205 6.88 -27.56 6.12
N ASN A 206 5.65 -27.36 6.58
CA ASN A 206 5.24 -27.76 7.94
C ASN A 206 5.43 -29.25 8.18
N SER A 207 5.04 -30.10 7.22
CA SER A 207 5.27 -31.55 7.32
C SER A 207 6.75 -31.91 7.35
N ALA A 208 7.60 -31.16 6.64
CA ALA A 208 9.05 -31.36 6.69
C ALA A 208 9.67 -30.91 8.03
N LEU A 209 9.09 -29.89 8.67
CA LEU A 209 9.53 -29.40 9.99
C LEU A 209 9.05 -30.25 11.17
N SER A 210 7.94 -31.00 11.02
CA SER A 210 7.36 -31.82 12.08
C SER A 210 7.89 -33.26 12.16
N MET A 211 8.73 -33.67 11.21
CA MET A 211 9.39 -35.00 11.17
C MET A 211 10.77 -34.92 11.80
#